data_AF-A0ABD2N1H1-F1
#
_entry.id   AF-A0ABD2N1H1-F1
#
_cell.length_a   1.000
_cell.length_b   1.000
_cell.length_c   1.000
_cell.angle_alpha   90.00
_cell.angle_beta   90.00
_cell.angle_gamma   90.00
#
_symmetry.space_group_name_H-M   'P 1'
#
loop_
_entity.id
_entity.type
_entity.pdbx_description
1 polymer ?
#
loop_
_entity_poly.entity_id
_entity_poly.type
_entity_poly.pdbx_seq_one_letter_code
_entity_poly.pdbx_strand_id
1 'polypeptide(L)'
;METKENVRNNNSKRKSGMISSLGIKYPTHRDHPLHSSDIWLAGKRADEGAEGLWRIHDELYDLTDFIKIHPGGSEWIRSTKGTDITEAFETHHIRGVAENFLPKYFERKAKSVRNYPFTFHENGFYRTLKKRIRTEVDKVPRKYVIRSEIIADSLFVSYVLSAWLATYTSSFILGLISGIFLSYTSIAAHNFFHQRDNFRMYYFDFTMMSSREWRISHAMSHHLYTNTINDMEISALEPWMHYLPFRKNLYIKYVGWIFSPVFFTLTFYVQWTRTLVSNILIKGSVPITTFIPFSVLIVLNLGTNQNFFNCLLMFLWIIGCASLHFMVVGVNAGHHHPELFHDGDATRPKEEMDFGIFQIDAVADRTEITGSALLVITHFGDHALHHLFPTIDHGKLKFLYPVFKKTCEEFGIEWRCESQFEMIKGQYLQLRRDVNTNPPKKLKTVVANN
;
A
#
# COMPACT_ATOMS: atom_id res chain seq x y z
N MET A 1 16.76 38.46 -7.99
CA MET A 1 16.91 37.42 -9.02
C MET A 1 16.24 36.16 -8.51
N GLU A 2 14.94 36.03 -8.72
CA GLU A 2 14.25 34.74 -8.53
C GLU A 2 14.81 33.77 -9.57
N THR A 3 15.42 32.69 -9.09
CA THR A 3 16.06 31.70 -9.96
C THR A 3 14.99 31.02 -10.82
N LYS A 4 15.32 30.78 -12.09
CA LYS A 4 14.46 30.11 -13.11
C LYS A 4 13.89 28.76 -12.64
N GLU A 5 14.45 28.19 -11.58
CA GLU A 5 14.04 26.96 -10.92
C GLU A 5 12.74 27.13 -10.09
N ASN A 6 12.59 28.24 -9.36
CA ASN A 6 11.34 28.56 -8.64
C ASN A 6 10.18 28.87 -9.60
N VAL A 7 10.49 29.46 -10.76
CA VAL A 7 9.49 29.72 -11.82
C VAL A 7 9.08 28.42 -12.53
N ARG A 8 9.99 27.45 -12.70
CA ARG A 8 9.65 26.10 -13.20
C ARG A 8 8.80 25.31 -12.20
N ASN A 9 9.10 25.38 -10.90
CA ASN A 9 8.30 24.74 -9.84
C ASN A 9 6.92 25.38 -9.65
N ASN A 10 6.77 26.70 -9.81
CA ASN A 10 5.45 27.33 -9.83
C ASN A 10 4.66 27.04 -11.12
N ASN A 11 5.34 26.76 -12.24
CA ASN A 11 4.68 26.33 -13.47
C ASN A 11 4.27 24.84 -13.46
N SER A 12 4.93 23.95 -12.70
CA SER A 12 4.43 22.57 -12.51
C SER A 12 3.18 22.54 -11.63
N LYS A 13 3.11 23.36 -10.57
CA LYS A 13 1.91 23.57 -9.73
C LYS A 13 0.66 23.97 -10.53
N ARG A 14 0.82 24.64 -11.68
CA ARG A 14 -0.28 25.03 -12.58
C ARG A 14 -0.62 24.01 -13.67
N LYS A 15 0.22 23.00 -13.91
CA LYS A 15 0.05 22.10 -15.06
C LYS A 15 -0.95 20.96 -14.83
N SER A 16 -1.24 20.56 -13.59
CA SER A 16 -2.22 19.50 -13.29
C SER A 16 -3.54 20.01 -12.71
N GLY A 17 -3.59 21.22 -12.13
CA GLY A 17 -4.80 21.74 -11.48
C GLY A 17 -5.26 20.94 -10.26
N MET A 18 -4.47 19.97 -9.78
CA MET A 18 -4.79 19.13 -8.63
C MET A 18 -4.41 19.85 -7.34
N ILE A 19 -5.42 20.41 -6.68
CA ILE A 19 -5.31 20.97 -5.32
C ILE A 19 -5.90 19.94 -4.37
N SER A 20 -5.16 19.60 -3.31
CA SER A 20 -5.69 18.70 -2.27
C SER A 20 -6.92 19.33 -1.63
N SER A 21 -8.04 18.60 -1.63
CA SER A 21 -9.22 19.00 -0.87
C SER A 21 -9.02 18.83 0.64
N LEU A 22 -8.06 17.98 1.04
CA LEU A 22 -7.62 17.80 2.42
C LEU A 22 -6.66 18.89 2.92
N GLY A 23 -6.27 19.85 2.06
CA GLY A 23 -5.31 20.90 2.41
C GLY A 23 -3.86 20.43 2.51
N ILE A 24 -3.57 19.22 2.03
CA ILE A 24 -2.21 18.65 1.99
C ILE A 24 -1.36 19.45 1.00
N LYS A 25 -0.16 19.84 1.41
CA LYS A 25 0.82 20.47 0.51
C LYS A 25 1.16 19.52 -0.64
N TYR A 26 1.18 20.05 -1.86
CA TYR A 26 1.60 19.26 -3.03
C TYR A 26 3.00 18.68 -2.81
N PRO A 27 3.16 17.33 -2.84
CA PRO A 27 4.40 16.72 -2.38
C PRO A 27 5.59 17.04 -3.28
N THR A 28 6.69 17.42 -2.66
CA THR A 28 7.98 17.60 -3.31
C THR A 28 8.40 16.26 -3.93
N HIS A 29 8.87 16.31 -5.18
CA HIS A 29 9.26 15.14 -5.98
C HIS A 29 8.15 14.16 -6.35
N ARG A 30 6.86 14.47 -6.13
CA ARG A 30 5.74 13.61 -6.57
C ARG A 30 5.85 13.21 -8.04
N ASP A 31 6.11 14.19 -8.91
CA ASP A 31 6.14 14.00 -10.37
C ASP A 31 7.53 13.63 -10.90
N HIS A 32 8.45 13.20 -10.03
CA HIS A 32 9.78 12.80 -10.46
C HIS A 32 9.69 11.53 -11.33
N PRO A 33 10.27 11.48 -12.55
CA PRO A 33 10.03 10.41 -13.51
C PRO A 33 10.29 8.99 -12.99
N LEU A 34 11.29 8.81 -12.12
CA LEU A 34 11.61 7.52 -11.51
C LEU A 34 10.58 7.00 -10.51
N HIS A 35 9.74 7.85 -9.89
CA HIS A 35 8.76 7.47 -8.87
C HIS A 35 9.27 6.44 -7.83
N SER A 36 10.53 6.54 -7.41
CA SER A 36 11.16 5.57 -6.50
C SER A 36 10.84 5.89 -5.04
N SER A 37 10.89 4.87 -4.18
CA SER A 37 10.60 5.05 -2.75
C SER A 37 11.59 6.01 -2.08
N ASP A 38 12.87 5.99 -2.48
CA ASP A 38 13.88 6.88 -1.89
C ASP A 38 13.68 8.35 -2.29
N ILE A 39 13.21 8.61 -3.52
CA ILE A 39 12.84 9.96 -3.98
C ILE A 39 11.60 10.47 -3.23
N TRP A 40 10.58 9.62 -3.05
CA TRP A 40 9.39 9.97 -2.28
C TRP A 40 9.74 10.29 -0.82
N LEU A 41 10.60 9.49 -0.18
CA LEU A 41 11.12 9.77 1.16
C LEU A 41 11.92 11.09 1.22
N ALA A 42 12.68 11.42 0.18
CA ALA A 42 13.38 12.70 0.09
C ALA A 42 12.40 13.88 0.00
N GLY A 43 11.30 13.72 -0.75
CA GLY A 43 10.19 14.67 -0.79
C GLY A 43 9.56 14.90 0.57
N LYS A 44 9.20 13.82 1.28
CA LYS A 44 8.66 13.90 2.65
C LYS A 44 9.59 14.61 3.62
N ARG A 45 10.90 14.30 3.60
CA ARG A 45 11.90 15.00 4.41
C ARG A 45 11.90 16.52 4.16
N ALA A 46 11.68 16.95 2.92
CA ALA A 46 11.62 18.35 2.57
C ALA A 46 10.31 19.03 3.01
N ASP A 47 9.21 18.28 3.13
CA ASP A 47 7.87 18.83 3.33
C ASP A 47 7.35 18.78 4.77
N GLU A 48 7.80 17.85 5.59
CA GLU A 48 7.06 17.45 6.81
C GLU A 48 7.57 18.07 8.11
N GLY A 49 8.66 18.84 8.04
CA GLY A 49 9.14 19.62 9.18
C GLY A 49 9.56 18.76 10.38
N ALA A 50 10.08 17.56 10.15
CA ALA A 50 10.61 16.69 11.21
C ALA A 50 12.04 17.08 11.65
N GLU A 51 12.61 18.14 11.07
CA GLU A 51 13.89 18.75 11.49
C GLU A 51 15.08 17.76 11.58
N GLY A 52 15.12 16.75 10.70
CA GLY A 52 16.14 15.71 10.68
C GLY A 52 15.97 14.60 11.73
N LEU A 53 14.91 14.66 12.54
CA LEU A 53 14.50 13.68 13.54
C LEU A 53 13.26 12.91 13.06
N TRP A 54 12.66 12.10 13.93
CA TRP A 54 11.38 11.45 13.67
C TRP A 54 10.27 12.24 14.36
N ARG A 55 9.27 12.68 13.59
CA ARG A 55 8.12 13.40 14.13
C ARG A 55 6.98 12.42 14.42
N ILE A 56 6.44 12.48 15.63
CA ILE A 56 5.20 11.80 16.02
C ILE A 56 4.31 12.86 16.69
N HIS A 57 3.15 13.11 16.10
CA HIS A 57 2.28 14.25 16.41
C HIS A 57 3.07 15.58 16.30
N ASP A 58 3.08 16.39 17.36
CA ASP A 58 3.80 17.67 17.41
C ASP A 58 5.15 17.58 18.14
N GLU A 59 5.68 16.36 18.29
CA GLU A 59 6.89 16.07 19.03
C GLU A 59 7.94 15.39 18.15
N LEU A 60 9.21 15.72 18.42
CA LEU A 60 10.37 15.21 17.71
C LEU A 60 11.17 14.30 18.63
N TYR A 61 11.58 13.17 18.07
CA TYR A 61 12.26 12.09 18.78
C TYR A 61 13.56 11.72 18.10
N ASP A 62 14.64 11.51 18.85
CA ASP A 62 15.87 10.90 18.34
C ASP A 62 15.83 9.38 18.54
N LEU A 63 15.47 8.66 17.50
CA LEU A 63 15.40 7.19 17.50
C LEU A 63 16.70 6.54 17.02
N THR A 64 17.81 7.27 16.88
CA THR A 64 19.07 6.78 16.27
C THR A 64 19.57 5.50 16.95
N ASP A 65 19.62 5.49 18.29
CA ASP A 65 20.08 4.32 19.05
C ASP A 65 19.04 3.19 19.05
N PHE A 66 17.76 3.52 18.87
CA PHE A 66 16.67 2.56 18.84
C PHE A 66 16.60 1.76 17.54
N ILE A 67 17.16 2.27 16.43
CA ILE A 67 17.13 1.63 15.09
C ILE A 67 17.50 0.15 15.15
N LYS A 68 18.59 -0.20 15.87
CA LYS A 68 19.14 -1.56 15.87
C LYS A 68 18.32 -2.54 16.71
N ILE A 69 17.53 -2.04 17.66
CA ILE A 69 16.77 -2.85 18.61
C ILE A 69 15.25 -2.78 18.37
N HIS A 70 14.81 -2.05 17.35
CA HIS A 70 13.41 -1.92 16.99
C HIS A 70 12.78 -3.29 16.71
N PRO A 71 11.75 -3.74 17.48
CA PRO A 71 11.20 -5.09 17.34
C PRO A 71 10.58 -5.40 15.97
N GLY A 72 10.14 -4.38 15.22
CA GLY A 72 9.58 -4.52 13.88
C GLY A 72 10.64 -4.63 12.76
N GLY A 73 11.91 -4.35 13.06
CA GLY A 73 13.01 -4.34 12.08
C GLY A 73 13.60 -2.93 11.90
N SER A 74 14.90 -2.87 11.63
CA SER A 74 15.65 -1.60 11.61
C SER A 74 15.30 -0.70 10.42
N GLU A 75 14.84 -1.28 9.31
CA GLU A 75 14.60 -0.55 8.06
C GLU A 75 13.46 0.47 8.19
N TRP A 76 12.42 0.16 8.97
CA TRP A 76 11.28 1.06 9.22
C TRP A 76 11.71 2.41 9.79
N ILE A 77 12.62 2.38 10.77
CA ILE A 77 13.12 3.60 11.43
C ILE A 77 14.21 4.25 10.59
N ARG A 78 15.12 3.46 9.99
CA ARG A 78 16.22 3.97 9.17
C ARG A 78 15.73 4.77 7.98
N SER A 79 14.77 4.24 7.22
CA SER A 79 14.28 4.86 5.98
C SER A 79 13.42 6.09 6.22
N THR A 80 12.80 6.20 7.39
CA THR A 80 11.91 7.31 7.77
C THR A 80 12.60 8.42 8.58
N LYS A 81 13.94 8.37 8.72
CA LYS A 81 14.66 9.46 9.38
C LYS A 81 14.38 10.78 8.69
N GLY A 82 13.99 11.80 9.46
CA GLY A 82 13.65 13.12 8.96
C GLY A 82 12.23 13.26 8.41
N THR A 83 11.32 12.30 8.66
CA THR A 83 9.91 12.38 8.21
C THR A 83 8.93 12.43 9.38
N ASP A 84 7.68 12.82 9.10
CA ASP A 84 6.54 12.61 9.99
C ASP A 84 6.08 11.16 9.86
N ILE A 85 6.13 10.43 10.98
CA ILE A 85 5.77 9.01 11.10
C ILE A 85 4.55 8.81 11.99
N THR A 86 3.73 9.84 12.21
CA THR A 86 2.57 9.77 13.11
C THR A 86 1.60 8.66 12.72
N GLU A 87 1.10 8.65 11.48
CA GLU A 87 0.14 7.63 11.03
C GLU A 87 0.76 6.23 11.08
N ALA A 88 2.05 6.10 10.73
CA ALA A 88 2.78 4.82 10.79
C ALA A 88 2.89 4.33 12.25
N PHE A 89 3.27 5.21 13.17
CA PHE A 89 3.37 4.91 14.59
C PHE A 89 2.03 4.43 15.13
N GLU A 90 0.95 5.13 14.81
CA GLU A 90 -0.39 4.81 15.31
C GLU A 90 -0.93 3.47 14.80
N THR A 91 -0.70 3.17 13.53
CA THR A 91 -1.22 1.96 12.86
C THR A 91 -0.42 0.70 13.11
N HIS A 92 0.88 0.83 13.35
CA HIS A 92 1.76 -0.32 13.53
C HIS A 92 1.94 -0.73 15.01
N HIS A 93 1.66 0.17 15.96
CA HIS A 93 1.80 -0.12 17.40
C HIS A 93 0.45 -0.28 18.10
N ILE A 94 -0.13 -1.48 17.99
CA ILE A 94 -1.48 -1.78 18.52
C ILE A 94 -1.46 -2.05 20.04
N ARG A 95 -0.34 -2.56 20.55
CA ARG A 95 -0.22 -3.08 21.92
C ARG A 95 0.05 -2.02 23.00
N GLY A 96 0.11 -0.74 22.68
CA GLY A 96 0.33 0.33 23.67
C GLY A 96 1.68 0.31 24.39
N VAL A 97 2.63 -0.53 23.95
CA VAL A 97 3.95 -0.67 24.58
C VAL A 97 4.87 0.45 24.10
N ALA A 98 4.79 0.81 22.82
CA ALA A 98 5.69 1.78 22.20
C ALA A 98 5.56 3.17 22.85
N GLU A 99 4.33 3.55 23.18
CA GLU A 99 3.96 4.80 23.85
C GLU A 99 4.67 4.95 25.21
N ASN A 100 4.94 3.86 25.93
CA ASN A 100 5.65 3.90 27.21
C ASN A 100 7.18 4.07 27.06
N PHE A 101 7.74 3.69 25.92
CA PHE A 101 9.17 3.83 25.64
C PHE A 101 9.51 5.16 24.98
N LEU A 102 8.55 5.73 24.26
CA LEU A 102 8.73 6.92 23.44
C LEU A 102 9.29 8.14 24.20
N PRO A 103 8.90 8.45 25.45
CA PRO A 103 9.43 9.58 26.20
C PRO A 103 10.96 9.56 26.41
N LYS A 104 11.60 8.39 26.37
CA LYS A 104 13.05 8.25 26.52
C LYS A 104 13.85 8.87 25.37
N TYR A 105 13.20 9.02 24.22
CA TYR A 105 13.80 9.54 22.99
C TYR A 105 13.31 10.94 22.64
N PHE A 106 12.49 11.55 23.51
CA PHE A 106 11.94 12.88 23.27
C PHE A 106 13.06 13.92 23.28
N GLU A 107 13.09 14.74 22.23
CA GLU A 107 14.07 15.81 22.10
C GLU A 107 13.40 17.17 22.32
N ARG A 108 12.35 17.48 21.54
CA ARG A 108 11.65 18.78 21.58
C ARG A 108 10.33 18.74 20.81
N LYS A 109 9.54 19.81 20.92
CA LYS A 109 8.36 20.03 20.06
C LYS A 109 8.75 20.50 18.66
N ALA A 110 8.00 20.09 17.65
CA ALA A 110 8.16 20.54 16.28
C ALA A 110 7.78 22.03 16.13
N LYS A 111 8.51 22.78 15.32
CA LYS A 111 8.23 24.21 15.10
C LYS A 111 7.08 24.47 14.13
N SER A 112 6.91 23.59 13.16
CA SER A 112 5.92 23.70 12.09
C SER A 112 4.67 22.87 12.40
N VAL A 113 3.51 23.32 11.91
CA VAL A 113 2.28 22.51 11.91
C VAL A 113 2.46 21.27 11.03
N ARG A 114 1.73 20.18 11.33
CA ARG A 114 1.70 18.97 10.49
C ARG A 114 1.11 19.26 9.11
N ASN A 115 1.58 18.53 8.10
CA ASN A 115 1.06 18.61 6.73
C ASN A 115 -0.27 17.85 6.55
N TYR A 116 -0.54 16.87 7.42
CA TYR A 116 -1.70 15.98 7.33
C TYR A 116 -2.80 16.40 8.30
N PRO A 117 -4.08 16.39 7.88
CA PRO A 117 -5.19 16.86 8.72
C PRO A 117 -5.71 15.82 9.72
N PHE A 118 -5.15 14.60 9.72
CA PHE A 118 -5.71 13.47 10.45
C PHE A 118 -5.51 13.60 11.96
N THR A 119 -6.57 13.30 12.70
CA THR A 119 -6.59 13.33 14.15
C THR A 119 -6.62 11.92 14.75
N PHE A 120 -6.10 11.81 15.97
CA PHE A 120 -6.05 10.59 16.77
C PHE A 120 -6.58 10.84 18.19
N HIS A 121 -7.72 11.53 18.29
CA HIS A 121 -8.33 11.88 19.56
C HIS A 121 -8.61 10.64 20.41
N GLU A 122 -8.42 10.75 21.73
CA GLU A 122 -8.48 9.60 22.65
C GLU A 122 -9.85 8.90 22.69
N ASN A 123 -10.91 9.67 22.46
CA ASN A 123 -12.30 9.24 22.33
C ASN A 123 -12.79 9.24 20.87
N GLY A 124 -11.89 9.46 19.91
CA GLY A 124 -12.16 9.36 18.48
C GLY A 124 -12.38 7.92 18.05
N PHE A 125 -12.83 7.74 16.81
CA PHE A 125 -13.16 6.43 16.25
C PHE A 125 -11.93 5.52 16.23
N TYR A 126 -10.81 5.99 15.68
CA TYR A 126 -9.63 5.15 15.52
C TYR A 126 -9.07 4.66 16.85
N ARG A 127 -8.91 5.54 17.84
CA ARG A 127 -8.39 5.19 19.18
C ARG A 127 -9.34 4.25 19.92
N THR A 128 -10.65 4.48 19.83
CA THR A 128 -11.65 3.58 20.41
C THR A 128 -11.56 2.19 19.81
N LEU A 129 -11.51 2.10 18.47
CA LEU A 129 -11.36 0.83 17.76
C LEU A 129 -10.04 0.14 18.13
N LYS A 130 -8.91 0.85 18.08
CA LYS A 130 -7.57 0.32 18.41
C LYS A 130 -7.53 -0.31 19.81
N LYS A 131 -8.12 0.35 20.82
CA LYS A 131 -8.22 -0.20 22.20
C LYS A 131 -8.99 -1.51 22.25
N ARG A 132 -10.11 -1.60 21.53
CA ARG A 132 -10.95 -2.80 21.48
C ARG A 132 -10.30 -3.92 20.68
N ILE A 133 -9.66 -3.61 19.56
CA ILE A 133 -8.92 -4.57 18.75
C ILE A 133 -7.77 -5.18 19.57
N ARG A 134 -7.07 -4.36 20.36
CA ARG A 134 -6.01 -4.83 21.28
C ARG A 134 -6.52 -5.90 22.25
N THR A 135 -7.75 -5.78 22.77
CA THR A 135 -8.30 -6.79 23.70
C THR A 135 -8.72 -8.08 22.99
N GLU A 136 -9.13 -8.01 21.73
CA GLU A 136 -9.63 -9.16 20.99
C GLU A 136 -8.53 -9.93 20.22
N VAL A 137 -7.54 -9.24 19.66
CA VAL A 137 -6.53 -9.84 18.76
C VAL A 137 -5.67 -10.91 19.44
N ASP A 138 -5.38 -10.74 20.73
CA ASP A 138 -4.60 -11.69 21.53
C ASP A 138 -5.42 -12.92 21.94
N LYS A 139 -6.77 -12.85 21.92
CA LYS A 139 -7.65 -14.00 22.12
C LYS A 139 -7.71 -14.91 20.90
N VAL A 140 -7.38 -14.39 19.70
CA VAL A 140 -7.41 -15.17 18.46
C VAL A 140 -6.23 -16.16 18.42
N PRO A 141 -6.51 -17.48 18.38
CA PRO A 141 -5.46 -18.50 18.42
C PRO A 141 -4.43 -18.41 17.28
N ARG A 142 -3.17 -18.71 17.57
CA ARG A 142 -2.07 -18.66 16.57
C ARG A 142 -2.26 -19.62 15.39
N LYS A 143 -3.09 -20.65 15.49
CA LYS A 143 -3.40 -21.57 14.38
C LYS A 143 -3.88 -20.87 13.11
N TYR A 144 -4.51 -19.71 13.23
CA TYR A 144 -4.96 -18.93 12.08
C TYR A 144 -3.81 -18.22 11.34
N VAL A 145 -2.77 -17.80 12.06
CA VAL A 145 -1.52 -17.29 11.46
C VAL A 145 -0.76 -18.43 10.78
N ILE A 146 -0.67 -19.59 11.45
CA ILE A 146 -0.05 -20.80 10.87
C ILE A 146 -0.75 -21.18 9.55
N ARG A 147 -2.09 -21.03 9.48
CA ARG A 147 -2.82 -21.26 8.23
C ARG A 147 -2.40 -20.30 7.12
N SER A 148 -2.23 -19.01 7.42
CA SER A 148 -1.72 -18.01 6.45
C SER A 148 -0.31 -18.37 5.97
N GLU A 149 0.57 -18.77 6.89
CA GLU A 149 1.94 -19.24 6.59
C GLU A 149 1.93 -20.46 5.65
N ILE A 150 1.12 -21.48 5.95
CA ILE A 150 0.98 -22.68 5.13
C ILE A 150 0.44 -22.35 3.72
N ILE A 151 -0.56 -21.46 3.62
CA ILE A 151 -1.10 -21.04 2.31
C ILE A 151 0.00 -20.37 1.48
N ALA A 152 0.74 -19.43 2.05
CA ALA A 152 1.80 -18.72 1.34
C ALA A 152 2.91 -19.68 0.85
N ASP A 153 3.37 -20.59 1.72
CA ASP A 153 4.39 -21.59 1.37
C ASP A 153 3.88 -22.54 0.28
N SER A 154 2.62 -22.99 0.37
CA SER A 154 2.01 -23.87 -0.61
C SER A 154 1.88 -23.19 -1.98
N LEU A 155 1.52 -21.91 -2.02
CA LEU A 155 1.45 -21.12 -3.25
C LEU A 155 2.83 -20.96 -3.89
N PHE A 156 3.86 -20.67 -3.09
CA PHE A 156 5.24 -20.56 -3.60
C PHE A 156 5.74 -21.88 -4.17
N VAL A 157 5.52 -23.00 -3.48
CA VAL A 157 5.88 -24.34 -3.99
C VAL A 157 5.11 -24.65 -5.27
N SER A 158 3.80 -24.34 -5.31
CA SER A 158 2.97 -24.54 -6.50
C SER A 158 3.45 -23.72 -7.69
N TYR A 159 3.88 -22.47 -7.46
CA TYR A 159 4.52 -21.62 -8.47
C TYR A 159 5.76 -22.28 -9.07
N VAL A 160 6.72 -22.70 -8.24
CA VAL A 160 7.98 -23.27 -8.71
C VAL A 160 7.75 -24.60 -9.45
N LEU A 161 6.91 -25.49 -8.90
CA LEU A 161 6.61 -26.78 -9.52
C LEU A 161 5.88 -26.62 -10.86
N SER A 162 4.90 -25.72 -10.93
CA SER A 162 4.18 -25.45 -12.19
C SER A 162 5.06 -24.75 -13.21
N ALA A 163 5.99 -23.87 -12.81
CA ALA A 163 6.97 -23.24 -13.70
C ALA A 163 7.89 -24.29 -14.33
N TRP A 164 8.39 -25.22 -13.50
CA TRP A 164 9.21 -26.34 -13.95
C TRP A 164 8.45 -27.22 -14.93
N LEU A 165 7.22 -27.62 -14.59
CA LEU A 165 6.41 -28.48 -15.45
C LEU A 165 6.04 -27.78 -16.77
N ALA A 166 5.70 -26.50 -16.72
CA ALA A 166 5.42 -25.69 -17.90
C ALA A 166 6.61 -25.66 -18.85
N THR A 167 7.82 -25.47 -18.32
CA THR A 167 9.06 -25.44 -19.10
C THR A 167 9.41 -26.82 -19.64
N TYR A 168 9.34 -27.85 -18.80
CA TYR A 168 9.62 -29.24 -19.18
C TYR A 168 8.73 -29.70 -20.35
N THR A 169 7.45 -29.34 -20.32
CA THR A 169 6.45 -29.70 -21.34
C THR A 169 6.28 -28.65 -22.46
N SER A 170 7.00 -27.52 -22.39
CA SER A 170 6.81 -26.35 -23.27
C SER A 170 5.35 -25.85 -23.33
N SER A 171 4.59 -25.99 -22.24
CA SER A 171 3.16 -25.64 -22.17
C SER A 171 2.96 -24.22 -21.62
N PHE A 172 2.55 -23.30 -22.50
CA PHE A 172 2.21 -21.93 -22.12
C PHE A 172 0.94 -21.84 -21.26
N ILE A 173 0.05 -22.84 -21.32
CA ILE A 173 -1.11 -22.95 -20.43
C ILE A 173 -0.66 -23.22 -18.99
N LEU A 174 0.29 -24.16 -18.81
CA LEU A 174 0.89 -24.39 -17.49
C LEU A 174 1.71 -23.17 -17.04
N GLY A 175 2.35 -22.45 -17.98
CA GLY A 175 3.01 -21.19 -17.70
C GLY A 175 2.06 -20.10 -17.20
N LEU A 176 0.85 -20.00 -17.79
CA LEU A 176 -0.21 -19.11 -17.29
C LEU A 176 -0.61 -19.47 -15.85
N ILE A 177 -0.83 -20.77 -15.57
CA ILE A 177 -1.16 -21.26 -14.22
C ILE A 177 -0.04 -20.92 -13.23
N SER A 178 1.21 -21.11 -13.62
CA SER A 178 2.37 -20.72 -12.83
C SER A 178 2.42 -19.22 -12.55
N GLY A 179 2.11 -18.39 -13.56
CA GLY A 179 1.99 -16.94 -13.39
C GLY A 179 0.91 -16.55 -12.37
N ILE A 180 -0.25 -17.22 -12.40
CA ILE A 180 -1.31 -17.01 -11.40
C ILE A 180 -0.81 -17.41 -10.00
N PHE A 181 -0.12 -18.54 -9.84
CA PHE A 181 0.47 -18.92 -8.56
C PHE A 181 1.52 -17.93 -8.07
N LEU A 182 2.36 -17.38 -8.96
CA LEU A 182 3.32 -16.33 -8.61
C LEU A 182 2.60 -15.07 -8.13
N SER A 183 1.54 -14.66 -8.81
CA SER A 183 0.72 -13.52 -8.40
C SER A 183 0.07 -13.75 -7.03
N TYR A 184 -0.52 -14.91 -6.79
CA TYR A 184 -1.08 -15.23 -5.47
C TYR A 184 0.00 -15.31 -4.38
N THR A 185 1.17 -15.84 -4.73
CA THR A 185 2.33 -15.88 -3.83
C THR A 185 2.75 -14.47 -3.42
N SER A 186 2.79 -13.52 -4.35
CA SER A 186 3.17 -12.14 -4.04
C SER A 186 2.10 -11.40 -3.24
N ILE A 187 0.82 -11.64 -3.51
CA ILE A 187 -0.27 -11.07 -2.72
C ILE A 187 -0.26 -11.65 -1.29
N ALA A 188 0.05 -12.94 -1.14
CA ALA A 188 0.23 -13.55 0.17
C ALA A 188 1.47 -12.99 0.89
N ALA A 189 2.57 -12.75 0.17
CA ALA A 189 3.79 -12.15 0.72
C ALA A 189 3.55 -10.75 1.32
N HIS A 190 2.57 -10.02 0.79
CA HIS A 190 2.20 -8.70 1.28
C HIS A 190 1.78 -8.70 2.76
N ASN A 191 1.06 -9.74 3.21
CA ASN A 191 0.75 -9.96 4.62
C ASN A 191 2.01 -9.92 5.52
N PHE A 192 3.10 -10.48 5.01
CA PHE A 192 4.31 -10.70 5.80
C PHE A 192 5.27 -9.53 5.78
N PHE A 193 5.27 -8.70 4.72
CA PHE A 193 6.14 -7.53 4.73
C PHE A 193 5.64 -6.39 5.62
N HIS A 194 4.36 -6.38 6.01
CA HIS A 194 3.82 -5.48 7.04
C HIS A 194 4.21 -5.88 8.46
N GLN A 195 4.55 -7.15 8.65
CA GLN A 195 4.95 -7.70 9.93
C GLN A 195 6.45 -7.48 10.20
N ARG A 196 6.89 -7.90 11.39
CA ARG A 196 8.32 -8.04 11.70
C ARG A 196 9.03 -8.82 10.60
N ASP A 197 10.27 -8.41 10.30
CA ASP A 197 11.15 -9.11 9.35
C ASP A 197 11.08 -10.62 9.50
N ASN A 198 10.75 -11.27 8.39
CA ASN A 198 10.60 -12.71 8.25
C ASN A 198 10.88 -13.08 6.79
N PHE A 199 11.24 -14.33 6.52
CA PHE A 199 11.68 -14.70 5.17
C PHE A 199 10.55 -14.69 4.12
N ARG A 200 9.28 -14.81 4.51
CA ARG A 200 8.13 -14.86 3.57
C ARG A 200 7.88 -13.52 2.88
N MET A 201 8.39 -12.42 3.42
CA MET A 201 8.38 -11.15 2.71
C MET A 201 9.09 -11.25 1.34
N TYR A 202 10.12 -12.10 1.24
CA TYR A 202 10.92 -12.25 0.03
C TYR A 202 10.25 -13.10 -1.06
N TYR A 203 9.12 -13.75 -0.76
CA TYR A 203 8.26 -14.32 -1.81
C TYR A 203 7.78 -13.25 -2.78
N PHE A 204 7.59 -12.02 -2.30
CA PHE A 204 7.27 -10.88 -3.14
C PHE A 204 8.35 -10.61 -4.19
N ASP A 205 9.62 -10.74 -3.82
CA ASP A 205 10.76 -10.40 -4.68
C ASP A 205 10.88 -11.34 -5.89
N PHE A 206 10.16 -12.47 -5.97
CA PHE A 206 10.10 -13.33 -7.17
C PHE A 206 9.31 -12.70 -8.34
N THR A 207 8.50 -11.66 -8.09
CA THR A 207 7.72 -10.94 -9.12
C THR A 207 8.53 -9.93 -9.93
N MET A 208 9.83 -9.81 -9.67
CA MET A 208 10.70 -8.73 -10.15
C MET A 208 10.47 -7.36 -9.49
N MET A 209 9.48 -7.23 -8.60
CA MET A 209 9.37 -6.07 -7.72
C MET A 209 10.20 -6.27 -6.45
N SER A 210 10.37 -5.22 -5.64
CA SER A 210 11.14 -5.30 -4.39
C SER A 210 10.25 -5.20 -3.17
N SER A 211 10.41 -6.13 -2.21
CA SER A 211 9.71 -6.07 -0.92
C SER A 211 10.07 -4.82 -0.11
N ARG A 212 11.31 -4.31 -0.21
CA ARG A 212 11.72 -3.05 0.42
C ARG A 212 10.96 -1.87 -0.17
N GLU A 213 10.95 -1.74 -1.50
CA GLU A 213 10.25 -0.64 -2.16
C GLU A 213 8.75 -0.71 -1.85
N TRP A 214 8.16 -1.90 -1.83
CA TRP A 214 6.75 -2.09 -1.47
C TRP A 214 6.43 -1.79 0.00
N ARG A 215 7.34 -2.04 0.95
CA ARG A 215 7.17 -1.54 2.33
C ARG A 215 7.03 -0.01 2.36
N ILE A 216 7.78 0.70 1.52
CA ILE A 216 7.68 2.16 1.48
C ILE A 216 6.45 2.61 0.69
N SER A 217 6.30 2.15 -0.56
CA SER A 217 5.22 2.61 -1.45
C SER A 217 3.84 2.14 -1.03
N HIS A 218 3.73 0.96 -0.42
CA HIS A 218 2.46 0.41 -0.01
C HIS A 218 2.21 0.59 1.49
N ALA A 219 3.13 0.16 2.37
CA ALA A 219 2.91 0.26 3.83
C ALA A 219 3.05 1.68 4.39
N MET A 220 4.08 2.42 3.97
CA MET A 220 4.33 3.79 4.49
C MET A 220 3.63 4.89 3.68
N SER A 221 3.20 4.61 2.45
CA SER A 221 2.53 5.59 1.59
C SER A 221 1.05 5.24 1.42
N HIS A 222 0.73 4.20 0.65
CA HIS A 222 -0.65 3.85 0.32
C HIS A 222 -1.53 3.65 1.56
N HIS A 223 -1.16 2.78 2.51
CA HIS A 223 -1.99 2.56 3.71
C HIS A 223 -2.19 3.80 4.58
N LEU A 224 -1.21 4.71 4.63
CA LEU A 224 -1.30 5.90 5.48
C LEU A 224 -2.08 7.03 4.80
N TYR A 225 -2.05 7.07 3.47
CA TYR A 225 -2.51 8.21 2.67
C TYR A 225 -3.35 7.77 1.46
N THR A 226 -4.10 6.67 1.58
CA THR A 226 -4.90 6.02 0.53
C THR A 226 -5.67 7.05 -0.30
N ASN A 227 -5.54 6.99 -1.63
CA ASN A 227 -6.25 7.87 -2.56
C ASN A 227 -6.00 9.38 -2.37
N THR A 228 -4.89 9.77 -1.72
CA THR A 228 -4.48 11.19 -1.63
C THR A 228 -3.38 11.55 -2.61
N ILE A 229 -3.08 12.85 -2.74
CA ILE A 229 -1.93 13.30 -3.54
C ILE A 229 -0.57 12.79 -3.04
N ASN A 230 -0.49 12.28 -1.80
CA ASN A 230 0.71 11.68 -1.20
C ASN A 230 0.83 10.16 -1.43
N ASP A 231 -0.21 9.53 -2.00
CA ASP A 231 -0.22 8.11 -2.30
C ASP A 231 0.69 7.79 -3.51
N MET A 232 1.69 6.96 -3.26
CA MET A 232 2.61 6.49 -4.30
C MET A 232 1.91 5.59 -5.32
N GLU A 233 0.85 4.86 -4.95
CA GLU A 233 0.08 4.09 -5.92
C GLU A 233 -0.57 5.02 -6.95
N ILE A 234 -1.23 6.08 -6.46
CA ILE A 234 -1.89 7.08 -7.32
C ILE A 234 -0.89 7.70 -8.29
N SER A 235 0.23 8.22 -7.79
CA SER A 235 1.23 8.89 -8.65
C SER A 235 1.94 7.91 -9.59
N ALA A 236 2.23 6.68 -9.17
CA ALA A 236 2.91 5.68 -10.00
C ALA A 236 2.08 5.17 -11.18
N LEU A 237 0.75 5.31 -11.11
CA LEU A 237 -0.16 4.93 -12.20
C LEU A 237 -0.39 6.06 -13.21
N GLU A 238 0.00 7.30 -12.90
CA GLU A 238 -0.06 8.44 -13.80
C GLU A 238 1.10 8.44 -14.83
N PRO A 239 0.88 8.91 -16.07
CA PRO A 239 -0.35 9.50 -16.61
C PRO A 239 -1.34 8.48 -17.22
N TRP A 240 -1.10 7.17 -17.03
CA TRP A 240 -1.88 6.11 -17.69
C TRP A 240 -3.26 5.92 -17.05
N MET A 241 -3.36 6.07 -15.73
CA MET A 241 -4.59 5.94 -14.95
C MET A 241 -4.68 7.05 -13.90
N HIS A 242 -5.51 8.06 -14.19
CA HIS A 242 -5.75 9.18 -13.28
C HIS A 242 -6.97 8.91 -12.38
N TYR A 243 -6.73 8.39 -11.19
CA TYR A 243 -7.79 8.11 -10.21
C TYR A 243 -8.23 9.34 -9.42
N LEU A 244 -7.36 10.33 -9.23
CA LEU A 244 -7.77 11.56 -8.55
C LEU A 244 -8.80 12.32 -9.41
N PRO A 245 -9.87 12.83 -8.79
CA PRO A 245 -10.89 13.58 -9.47
C PRO A 245 -10.40 14.99 -9.81
N PHE A 246 -10.49 15.35 -11.09
CA PHE A 246 -10.34 16.71 -11.58
C PHE A 246 -11.08 16.80 -12.91
N ARG A 247 -11.16 17.99 -13.52
CA ARG A 247 -11.78 18.14 -14.83
C ARG A 247 -10.91 17.47 -15.91
N LYS A 248 -11.29 16.27 -16.35
CA LYS A 248 -10.52 15.46 -17.31
C LYS A 248 -10.98 15.71 -18.75
N ASN A 249 -10.04 15.74 -19.70
CA ASN A 249 -10.37 15.70 -21.14
C ASN A 249 -10.70 14.27 -21.59
N LEU A 250 -11.21 14.10 -22.82
CA LEU A 250 -11.61 12.79 -23.34
C LEU A 250 -10.44 11.79 -23.38
N TYR A 251 -9.22 12.23 -23.69
CA TYR A 251 -8.06 11.35 -23.71
C TYR A 251 -7.79 10.74 -22.33
N ILE A 252 -7.68 11.56 -21.28
CA ILE A 252 -7.42 11.12 -19.90
C ILE A 252 -8.53 10.18 -19.40
N LYS A 253 -9.79 10.44 -19.79
CA LYS A 253 -10.94 9.63 -19.39
C LYS A 253 -10.91 8.19 -19.93
N TYR A 254 -10.30 7.96 -21.11
CA TYR A 254 -10.40 6.67 -21.81
C TYR A 254 -9.06 5.98 -22.10
N VAL A 255 -7.92 6.66 -21.97
CA VAL A 255 -6.60 6.04 -22.23
C VAL A 255 -6.36 4.82 -21.35
N GLY A 256 -6.68 4.90 -20.05
CA GLY A 256 -6.56 3.77 -19.14
C GLY A 256 -7.45 2.59 -19.55
N TRP A 257 -8.65 2.82 -20.06
CA TRP A 257 -9.56 1.75 -20.48
C TRP A 257 -8.97 0.88 -21.60
N ILE A 258 -8.26 1.51 -22.53
CA ILE A 258 -7.70 0.84 -23.72
C ILE A 258 -6.35 0.19 -23.38
N PHE A 259 -5.49 0.88 -22.64
CA PHE A 259 -4.11 0.46 -22.43
C PHE A 259 -3.88 -0.37 -21.16
N SER A 260 -4.87 -0.50 -20.28
CA SER A 260 -4.77 -1.28 -19.04
C SER A 260 -4.16 -2.68 -19.24
N PRO A 261 -4.62 -3.54 -20.18
CA PRO A 261 -4.05 -4.90 -20.31
C PRO A 261 -2.55 -4.92 -20.64
N VAL A 262 -2.10 -4.00 -21.50
CA VAL A 262 -0.69 -3.87 -21.87
C VAL A 262 0.11 -3.34 -20.68
N PHE A 263 -0.37 -2.27 -20.04
CA PHE A 263 0.27 -1.69 -18.87
C PHE A 263 0.39 -2.72 -17.73
N PHE A 264 -0.68 -3.46 -17.45
CA PHE A 264 -0.73 -4.50 -16.42
C PHE A 264 0.27 -5.63 -16.70
N THR A 265 0.40 -6.07 -17.94
CA THR A 265 1.35 -7.12 -18.34
C THR A 265 2.80 -6.65 -18.19
N LEU A 266 3.08 -5.37 -18.43
CA LEU A 266 4.44 -4.82 -18.41
C LEU A 266 4.91 -4.32 -17.04
N THR A 267 4.01 -4.21 -16.07
CA THR A 267 4.29 -3.55 -14.78
C THR A 267 5.49 -4.16 -14.06
N PHE A 268 5.58 -5.48 -13.94
CA PHE A 268 6.71 -6.14 -13.23
C PHE A 268 8.06 -5.84 -13.88
N TYR A 269 8.15 -5.83 -15.21
CA TYR A 269 9.38 -5.50 -15.93
C TYR A 269 9.81 -4.04 -15.74
N VAL A 270 8.84 -3.12 -15.82
CA VAL A 270 9.07 -1.70 -15.60
C VAL A 270 9.54 -1.47 -14.17
N GLN A 271 8.89 -2.11 -13.19
CA GLN A 271 9.24 -2.00 -11.78
C GLN A 271 10.65 -2.52 -11.48
N TRP A 272 11.05 -3.65 -12.06
CA TRP A 272 12.40 -4.18 -11.92
C TRP A 272 13.46 -3.23 -12.49
N THR A 273 13.23 -2.75 -13.71
CA THR A 273 14.14 -1.82 -14.40
C THR A 273 14.27 -0.52 -13.62
N ARG A 274 13.16 0.04 -13.15
CA ARG A 274 13.09 1.24 -12.31
C ARG A 274 13.84 1.05 -11.01
N THR A 275 13.66 -0.08 -10.33
CA THR A 275 14.35 -0.41 -9.09
C THR A 275 15.85 -0.53 -9.31
N LEU A 276 16.28 -1.22 -10.36
CA LEU A 276 17.69 -1.36 -10.73
C LEU A 276 18.34 -0.01 -11.00
N VAL A 277 17.70 0.82 -11.85
CA VAL A 277 18.18 2.17 -12.18
C VAL A 277 18.24 3.05 -10.92
N SER A 278 17.21 3.03 -10.08
CA SER A 278 17.18 3.79 -8.82
C SER A 278 18.32 3.36 -7.89
N ASN A 279 18.54 2.06 -7.72
CA ASN A 279 19.61 1.52 -6.89
C ASN A 279 21.01 1.92 -7.40
N ILE A 280 21.24 1.89 -8.70
CA ILE A 280 22.52 2.32 -9.31
C ILE A 280 22.71 3.83 -9.14
N LEU A 281 21.72 4.63 -9.54
CA LEU A 281 21.87 6.09 -9.62
C LEU A 281 21.77 6.80 -8.27
N ILE A 282 20.98 6.27 -7.33
CA ILE A 282 20.68 6.92 -6.05
C ILE A 282 21.47 6.27 -4.90
N LYS A 283 21.51 4.93 -4.85
CA LYS A 283 22.17 4.21 -3.74
C LYS A 283 23.61 3.82 -4.02
N GLY A 284 24.05 3.83 -5.28
CA GLY A 284 25.37 3.35 -5.70
C GLY A 284 25.59 1.85 -5.43
N SER A 285 24.52 1.09 -5.17
CA SER A 285 24.60 -0.35 -4.87
C SER A 285 23.29 -1.05 -5.21
N VAL A 286 23.38 -2.29 -5.67
CA VAL A 286 22.22 -3.12 -6.03
C VAL A 286 22.09 -4.26 -5.03
N PRO A 287 21.02 -4.32 -4.22
CA PRO A 287 20.79 -5.42 -3.30
C PRO A 287 20.68 -6.75 -4.03
N ILE A 288 21.19 -7.83 -3.42
CA ILE A 288 21.10 -9.19 -3.99
C ILE A 288 19.64 -9.63 -4.20
N THR A 289 18.71 -9.09 -3.42
CA THR A 289 17.27 -9.38 -3.54
C THR A 289 16.70 -8.98 -4.91
N THR A 290 17.30 -7.99 -5.59
CA THR A 290 16.93 -7.60 -6.96
C THR A 290 17.11 -8.74 -7.98
N PHE A 291 17.91 -9.75 -7.66
CA PHE A 291 18.21 -10.88 -8.53
C PHE A 291 17.49 -12.18 -8.13
N ILE A 292 16.72 -12.19 -7.03
CA ILE A 292 15.95 -13.37 -6.57
C ILE A 292 15.10 -14.01 -7.67
N PRO A 293 14.34 -13.28 -8.51
CA PRO A 293 13.54 -13.90 -9.56
C PRO A 293 14.31 -14.83 -10.49
N PHE A 294 15.56 -14.46 -10.82
CA PHE A 294 16.39 -15.21 -11.76
C PHE A 294 16.87 -16.53 -11.17
N SER A 295 16.75 -16.75 -9.85
CA SER A 295 16.96 -18.06 -9.25
C SER A 295 16.02 -19.12 -9.84
N VAL A 296 14.77 -18.74 -10.17
CA VAL A 296 13.83 -19.66 -10.83
C VAL A 296 14.30 -19.96 -12.25
N LEU A 297 14.77 -18.97 -13.01
CA LEU A 297 15.34 -19.20 -14.33
C LEU A 297 16.51 -20.19 -14.28
N ILE A 298 17.37 -20.11 -13.25
CA ILE A 298 18.44 -21.10 -13.01
C ILE A 298 17.86 -22.48 -12.75
N VAL A 299 16.85 -22.61 -11.88
CA VAL A 299 16.16 -23.88 -11.61
C VAL A 299 15.55 -24.47 -12.88
N LEU A 300 14.92 -23.65 -13.72
CA LEU A 300 14.34 -24.10 -15.00
C LEU A 300 15.43 -24.59 -15.97
N ASN A 301 16.55 -23.87 -16.06
CA ASN A 301 17.64 -24.21 -16.96
C ASN A 301 18.41 -25.47 -16.53
N LEU A 302 18.61 -25.68 -15.22
CA LEU A 302 19.29 -26.87 -14.69
C LEU A 302 18.35 -28.07 -14.55
N GLY A 303 17.07 -27.82 -14.28
CA GLY A 303 16.09 -28.86 -13.97
C GLY A 303 15.34 -29.40 -15.18
N THR A 304 15.49 -28.83 -16.37
CA THR A 304 14.80 -29.29 -17.58
C THR A 304 15.79 -29.58 -18.71
N ASN A 305 15.41 -30.45 -19.65
CA ASN A 305 16.21 -30.72 -20.86
C ASN A 305 16.01 -29.65 -21.96
N GLN A 306 15.45 -28.48 -21.61
CA GLN A 306 15.23 -27.38 -22.55
C GLN A 306 16.49 -26.53 -22.70
N ASN A 307 16.68 -25.95 -23.90
CA ASN A 307 17.75 -24.97 -24.08
C ASN A 307 17.46 -23.68 -23.31
N PHE A 308 18.50 -22.86 -23.07
CA PHE A 308 18.38 -21.61 -22.32
C PHE A 308 17.33 -20.65 -22.88
N PHE A 309 17.21 -20.55 -24.21
CA PHE A 309 16.25 -19.65 -24.85
C PHE A 309 14.80 -20.03 -24.53
N ASN A 310 14.47 -21.32 -24.55
CA ASN A 310 13.14 -21.81 -24.19
C ASN A 310 12.83 -21.57 -22.71
N CYS A 311 13.81 -21.77 -21.82
CA CYS A 311 13.67 -21.46 -20.40
C CYS A 311 13.44 -19.96 -20.17
N LEU A 312 14.19 -19.11 -20.85
CA LEU A 312 14.04 -17.66 -20.78
C LEU A 312 12.66 -17.22 -21.30
N LEU A 313 12.22 -17.76 -22.43
CA LEU A 313 10.91 -17.45 -23.00
C LEU A 313 9.77 -17.83 -22.05
N MET A 314 9.82 -19.03 -21.46
CA MET A 314 8.81 -19.48 -20.49
C MET A 314 8.85 -18.65 -19.21
N PHE A 315 10.04 -18.30 -18.72
CA PHE A 315 10.20 -17.42 -17.56
C PHE A 315 9.54 -16.04 -17.81
N LEU A 316 9.83 -15.40 -18.94
CA LEU A 316 9.21 -14.12 -19.31
C LEU A 316 7.69 -14.27 -19.50
N TRP A 317 7.22 -15.36 -20.09
CA TRP A 317 5.78 -15.62 -20.18
C TRP A 317 5.12 -15.67 -18.80
N ILE A 318 5.69 -16.43 -17.86
CA ILE A 318 5.20 -16.56 -16.48
C ILE A 318 5.18 -15.20 -15.77
N ILE A 319 6.24 -14.40 -15.88
CA ILE A 319 6.32 -13.05 -15.29
C ILE A 319 5.25 -12.13 -15.88
N GLY A 320 5.02 -12.17 -17.19
CA GLY A 320 3.98 -11.38 -17.86
C GLY A 320 2.57 -11.76 -17.38
N CYS A 321 2.27 -13.05 -17.31
CA CYS A 321 0.99 -13.56 -16.77
C CYS A 321 0.80 -13.16 -15.31
N ALA A 322 1.84 -13.29 -14.48
CA ALA A 322 1.80 -12.90 -13.08
C ALA A 322 1.56 -11.38 -12.92
N SER A 323 2.23 -10.55 -13.73
CA SER A 323 2.06 -9.10 -13.73
C SER A 323 0.63 -8.71 -14.08
N LEU A 324 0.08 -9.28 -15.16
CA LEU A 324 -1.30 -9.02 -15.58
C LEU A 324 -2.29 -9.40 -14.47
N HIS A 325 -2.18 -10.62 -13.95
CA HIS A 325 -3.08 -11.11 -12.91
C HIS A 325 -2.98 -10.29 -11.62
N PHE A 326 -1.75 -9.99 -11.17
CA PHE A 326 -1.51 -9.18 -9.98
C PHE A 326 -2.13 -7.79 -10.08
N MET A 327 -1.95 -7.12 -11.22
CA MET A 327 -2.50 -5.79 -11.43
C MET A 327 -4.02 -5.80 -11.51
N VAL A 328 -4.62 -6.80 -12.17
CA VAL A 328 -6.09 -6.98 -12.18
C VAL A 328 -6.63 -7.17 -10.77
N VAL A 329 -5.95 -7.92 -9.91
CA VAL A 329 -6.38 -8.10 -8.52
C VAL A 329 -6.16 -6.83 -7.69
N GLY A 330 -4.97 -6.21 -7.80
CA GLY A 330 -4.56 -5.05 -7.02
C GLY A 330 -5.40 -3.81 -7.29
N VAL A 331 -5.56 -3.40 -8.55
CA VAL A 331 -6.33 -2.17 -8.87
C VAL A 331 -7.82 -2.28 -8.53
N ASN A 332 -8.31 -3.51 -8.30
CA ASN A 332 -9.69 -3.81 -7.94
C ASN A 332 -9.81 -4.33 -6.49
N ALA A 333 -8.79 -4.09 -5.65
CA ALA A 333 -8.70 -4.62 -4.29
C ALA A 333 -9.67 -3.96 -3.29
N GLY A 334 -10.09 -2.72 -3.55
CA GLY A 334 -11.07 -2.02 -2.71
C GLY A 334 -10.94 -0.51 -2.60
N HIS A 335 -10.00 0.15 -3.29
CA HIS A 335 -9.76 1.60 -3.17
C HIS A 335 -10.31 2.43 -4.35
N HIS A 336 -10.39 1.89 -5.57
CA HIS A 336 -10.74 2.65 -6.79
C HIS A 336 -12.22 2.50 -7.15
N HIS A 337 -13.08 3.33 -6.56
CA HIS A 337 -14.53 3.34 -6.85
C HIS A 337 -15.13 4.75 -6.71
N PRO A 338 -16.14 5.16 -7.52
CA PRO A 338 -16.76 6.49 -7.47
C PRO A 338 -17.37 6.90 -6.13
N GLU A 339 -17.80 5.91 -5.35
CA GLU A 339 -18.40 6.09 -4.02
C GLU A 339 -17.35 6.17 -2.89
N LEU A 340 -16.07 5.96 -3.21
CA LEU A 340 -14.96 6.05 -2.27
C LEU A 340 -14.25 7.39 -2.39
N PHE A 341 -13.76 7.87 -1.27
CA PHE A 341 -13.07 9.15 -1.20
C PHE A 341 -11.77 9.11 -2.01
N HIS A 342 -11.57 10.15 -2.82
CA HIS A 342 -10.31 10.47 -3.47
C HIS A 342 -10.02 11.96 -3.29
N ASP A 343 -8.78 12.31 -3.01
CA ASP A 343 -8.38 13.70 -2.78
C ASP A 343 -8.66 14.58 -3.99
N GLY A 344 -9.35 15.70 -3.76
CA GLY A 344 -10.04 16.50 -4.76
C GLY A 344 -11.57 16.48 -4.60
N ASP A 345 -12.15 15.43 -3.99
CA ASP A 345 -13.56 15.39 -3.60
C ASP A 345 -13.87 16.30 -2.40
N ALA A 346 -15.14 16.65 -2.23
CA ALA A 346 -15.64 17.29 -1.02
C ALA A 346 -15.30 16.44 0.23
N THR A 347 -14.64 17.05 1.19
CA THR A 347 -14.18 16.36 2.41
C THR A 347 -15.22 16.41 3.51
N ARG A 348 -15.02 15.57 4.53
CA ARG A 348 -15.65 15.79 5.83
C ARG A 348 -15.21 17.14 6.44
N PRO A 349 -15.99 17.71 7.37
CA PRO A 349 -15.54 18.84 8.19
C PRO A 349 -14.23 18.52 8.91
N LYS A 350 -13.45 19.55 9.25
CA LYS A 350 -12.12 19.38 9.87
C LYS A 350 -12.21 18.65 11.22
N GLU A 351 -13.30 18.85 11.94
CA GLU A 351 -13.59 18.26 13.24
C GLU A 351 -13.86 16.74 13.15
N GLU A 352 -14.18 16.23 11.96
CA GLU A 352 -14.46 14.81 11.68
C GLU A 352 -13.27 14.09 11.01
N MET A 353 -12.10 14.71 10.90
CA MET A 353 -10.89 14.15 10.25
C MET A 353 -10.17 13.07 11.08
N ASP A 354 -10.91 12.19 11.75
CA ASP A 354 -10.32 11.02 12.41
C ASP A 354 -9.69 10.09 11.37
N PHE A 355 -8.45 9.66 11.62
CA PHE A 355 -7.71 8.81 10.68
C PHE A 355 -8.46 7.53 10.29
N GLY A 356 -9.12 6.89 11.24
CA GLY A 356 -9.83 5.63 10.98
C GLY A 356 -11.07 5.82 10.13
N ILE A 357 -11.76 6.95 10.28
CA ILE A 357 -12.90 7.32 9.44
C ILE A 357 -12.44 7.59 8.01
N PHE A 358 -11.35 8.35 7.85
CA PHE A 358 -10.75 8.59 6.55
C PHE A 358 -10.40 7.28 5.81
N GLN A 359 -9.78 6.32 6.51
CA GLN A 359 -9.46 5.03 5.91
C GLN A 359 -10.72 4.30 5.44
N ILE A 360 -11.80 4.31 6.23
CA ILE A 360 -13.08 3.67 5.85
C ILE A 360 -13.76 4.39 4.68
N ASP A 361 -13.65 5.71 4.57
CA ASP A 361 -14.19 6.44 3.42
C ASP A 361 -13.44 6.14 2.12
N ALA A 362 -12.15 5.81 2.20
CA ALA A 362 -11.29 5.55 1.05
C ALA A 362 -11.31 4.09 0.56
N VAL A 363 -11.92 3.17 1.31
CA VAL A 363 -11.90 1.73 1.01
C VAL A 363 -13.25 1.05 1.12
N ALA A 364 -13.43 -0.05 0.38
CA ALA A 364 -14.53 -0.98 0.55
C ALA A 364 -14.00 -2.42 0.71
N ASP A 365 -14.70 -3.21 1.50
CA ASP A 365 -14.52 -4.66 1.50
C ASP A 365 -15.26 -5.30 0.33
N ARG A 366 -14.96 -6.58 0.05
CA ARG A 366 -15.61 -7.35 -1.01
C ARG A 366 -16.37 -8.55 -0.46
N THR A 367 -17.62 -8.68 -0.87
CA THR A 367 -18.58 -9.66 -0.33
C THR A 367 -18.13 -11.10 -0.60
N GLU A 368 -17.60 -11.38 -1.78
CA GLU A 368 -17.17 -12.71 -2.18
C GLU A 368 -15.82 -13.12 -1.57
N ILE A 369 -15.00 -12.13 -1.19
CA ILE A 369 -13.66 -12.35 -0.67
C ILE A 369 -13.69 -12.49 0.86
N THR A 370 -14.42 -11.61 1.53
CA THR A 370 -14.49 -11.52 2.99
C THR A 370 -14.98 -12.84 3.60
N GLY A 371 -14.28 -13.31 4.63
CA GLY A 371 -14.63 -14.55 5.35
C GLY A 371 -13.95 -15.83 4.82
N SER A 372 -13.41 -15.82 3.60
CA SER A 372 -12.59 -16.92 3.08
C SER A 372 -11.10 -16.67 3.32
N ALA A 373 -10.47 -17.49 4.17
CA ALA A 373 -9.04 -17.33 4.47
C ALA A 373 -8.14 -17.40 3.23
N LEU A 374 -8.50 -18.23 2.24
CA LEU A 374 -7.74 -18.33 0.99
C LEU A 374 -7.95 -17.10 0.12
N LEU A 375 -9.20 -16.64 -0.06
CA LEU A 375 -9.45 -15.48 -0.93
C LEU A 375 -8.88 -14.20 -0.32
N VAL A 376 -9.02 -14.01 1.00
CA VAL A 376 -8.46 -12.85 1.71
C VAL A 376 -6.95 -12.73 1.48
N ILE A 377 -6.19 -13.81 1.69
CA ILE A 377 -4.72 -13.76 1.56
C ILE A 377 -4.23 -13.71 0.11
N THR A 378 -5.06 -14.08 -0.87
CA THR A 378 -4.70 -14.11 -2.30
C THR A 378 -5.28 -12.96 -3.12
N HIS A 379 -6.19 -12.17 -2.54
CA HIS A 379 -6.87 -11.08 -3.23
C HIS A 379 -6.85 -9.74 -2.50
N PHE A 380 -6.01 -9.53 -1.48
CA PHE A 380 -6.04 -8.31 -0.63
C PHE A 380 -7.39 -8.10 0.07
N GLY A 381 -7.99 -9.18 0.59
CA GLY A 381 -9.27 -9.12 1.29
C GLY A 381 -9.18 -8.56 2.71
N ASP A 382 -10.33 -8.44 3.37
CA ASP A 382 -10.48 -7.77 4.67
C ASP A 382 -9.85 -6.36 4.66
N HIS A 383 -10.04 -5.64 3.54
CA HIS A 383 -9.30 -4.44 3.14
C HIS A 383 -9.44 -3.31 4.17
N ALA A 384 -10.64 -3.09 4.72
CA ALA A 384 -10.87 -2.04 5.71
C ALA A 384 -10.05 -2.27 6.99
N LEU A 385 -10.12 -3.47 7.57
CA LEU A 385 -9.37 -3.79 8.78
C LEU A 385 -7.87 -3.89 8.52
N HIS A 386 -7.48 -4.36 7.33
CA HIS A 386 -6.09 -4.41 6.92
C HIS A 386 -5.48 -3.00 6.80
N HIS A 387 -6.20 -2.02 6.23
CA HIS A 387 -5.73 -0.64 6.19
C HIS A 387 -5.61 0.02 7.57
N LEU A 388 -6.53 -0.30 8.49
CA LEU A 388 -6.50 0.25 9.84
C LEU A 388 -5.41 -0.38 10.73
N PHE A 389 -5.11 -1.67 10.52
CA PHE A 389 -4.22 -2.48 11.36
C PHE A 389 -3.35 -3.43 10.51
N PRO A 390 -2.48 -2.90 9.62
CA PRO A 390 -1.78 -3.69 8.59
C PRO A 390 -0.81 -4.73 9.16
N THR A 391 -0.38 -4.56 10.41
CA THR A 391 0.52 -5.49 11.10
C THR A 391 -0.18 -6.75 11.63
N ILE A 392 -1.52 -6.77 11.66
CA ILE A 392 -2.28 -7.96 12.06
C ILE A 392 -2.36 -8.91 10.86
N ASP A 393 -1.93 -10.15 11.07
CA ASP A 393 -2.03 -11.21 10.06
C ASP A 393 -3.46 -11.37 9.52
N HIS A 394 -3.60 -11.46 8.20
CA HIS A 394 -4.89 -11.66 7.52
C HIS A 394 -5.70 -12.83 8.08
N GLY A 395 -5.04 -13.89 8.58
CA GLY A 395 -5.71 -15.04 9.20
C GLY A 395 -6.53 -14.67 10.45
N LYS A 396 -6.22 -13.54 11.10
CA LYS A 396 -6.91 -13.05 12.30
C LYS A 396 -8.02 -12.04 12.02
N LEU A 397 -7.97 -11.29 10.91
CA LEU A 397 -8.83 -10.12 10.67
C LEU A 397 -10.32 -10.45 10.73
N LYS A 398 -10.75 -11.58 10.17
CA LYS A 398 -12.15 -12.02 10.22
C LYS A 398 -12.77 -12.06 11.63
N PHE A 399 -11.97 -12.30 12.67
CA PHE A 399 -12.43 -12.38 14.07
C PHE A 399 -12.63 -11.02 14.71
N LEU A 400 -12.15 -9.96 14.06
CA LEU A 400 -12.18 -8.59 14.54
C LEU A 400 -13.36 -7.79 13.97
N TYR A 401 -14.03 -8.30 12.93
CA TYR A 401 -15.23 -7.68 12.37
C TYR A 401 -16.36 -7.43 13.37
N PRO A 402 -16.67 -8.32 14.35
CA PRO A 402 -17.73 -8.05 15.31
C PRO A 402 -17.49 -6.75 16.11
N VAL A 403 -16.25 -6.54 16.57
CA VAL A 403 -15.90 -5.35 17.35
C VAL A 403 -15.74 -4.11 16.46
N PHE A 404 -15.27 -4.30 15.23
CA PHE A 404 -15.24 -3.25 14.22
C PHE A 404 -16.63 -2.72 13.89
N LYS A 405 -17.57 -3.61 13.51
CA LYS A 405 -18.94 -3.24 13.14
C LYS A 405 -19.67 -2.55 14.29
N LYS A 406 -19.53 -3.05 15.51
CA LYS A 406 -20.08 -2.39 16.71
C LYS A 406 -19.54 -0.97 16.87
N THR A 407 -18.24 -0.77 16.66
CA THR A 407 -17.62 0.56 16.75
C THR A 407 -18.10 1.47 15.61
N CYS A 408 -18.24 0.95 14.38
CA CYS A 408 -18.82 1.72 13.28
C CYS A 408 -20.26 2.17 13.58
N GLU A 409 -21.09 1.27 14.12
CA GLU A 409 -22.47 1.60 14.50
C GLU A 409 -22.56 2.72 15.55
N GLU A 410 -21.73 2.66 16.59
CA GLU A 410 -21.66 3.67 17.65
C GLU A 410 -21.25 5.06 17.15
N PHE A 411 -20.37 5.12 16.15
CA PHE A 411 -19.92 6.37 15.53
C PHE A 411 -20.76 6.78 14.31
N GLY A 412 -21.77 5.98 13.94
CA GLY A 412 -22.61 6.24 12.77
C GLY A 412 -21.85 6.14 11.43
N ILE A 413 -20.83 5.29 11.37
CA ILE A 413 -20.02 5.04 10.18
C ILE A 413 -20.60 3.85 9.41
N GLU A 414 -20.75 4.02 8.11
CA GLU A 414 -21.17 2.96 7.21
C GLU A 414 -19.96 2.10 6.81
N TRP A 415 -19.99 0.81 7.14
CA TRP A 415 -19.06 -0.16 6.58
C TRP A 415 -19.53 -0.55 5.18
N ARG A 416 -18.75 -0.18 4.17
CA ARG A 416 -19.04 -0.50 2.77
C ARG A 416 -18.49 -1.86 2.38
N CYS A 417 -19.32 -2.65 1.73
CA CYS A 417 -18.97 -3.94 1.19
C CYS A 417 -19.61 -4.08 -0.19
N GLU A 418 -18.79 -4.19 -1.23
CA GLU A 418 -19.23 -4.26 -2.62
C GLU A 418 -19.02 -5.67 -3.19
N SER A 419 -19.59 -5.94 -4.36
CA SER A 419 -19.22 -7.15 -5.11
C SER A 419 -17.90 -6.96 -5.85
N GLN A 420 -17.17 -8.03 -6.12
CA GLN A 420 -15.96 -7.98 -6.96
C GLN A 420 -16.27 -7.37 -8.35
N PHE A 421 -17.44 -7.64 -8.90
CA PHE A 421 -17.87 -7.09 -10.18
C PHE A 421 -18.09 -5.57 -10.12
N GLU A 422 -18.78 -5.08 -9.10
CA GLU A 422 -18.98 -3.64 -8.92
C GLU A 422 -17.65 -2.92 -8.64
N MET A 423 -16.69 -3.54 -7.96
CA MET A 423 -15.35 -2.99 -7.82
C MET A 423 -14.62 -2.83 -9.16
N ILE A 424 -14.67 -3.84 -10.03
CA ILE A 424 -14.06 -3.77 -11.38
C ILE A 424 -14.70 -2.68 -12.22
N LYS A 425 -16.04 -2.64 -12.24
CA LYS A 425 -16.79 -1.60 -12.94
C LYS A 425 -16.49 -0.22 -12.39
N GLY A 426 -16.45 -0.09 -11.07
CA GLY A 426 -16.15 1.13 -10.34
C GLY A 426 -14.78 1.70 -10.65
N GLN A 427 -13.75 0.86 -10.71
CA GLN A 427 -12.39 1.27 -11.07
C GLN A 427 -12.35 2.01 -12.42
N TYR A 428 -13.04 1.50 -13.45
CA TYR A 428 -13.13 2.17 -14.75
C TYR A 428 -14.00 3.43 -14.72
N LEU A 429 -15.10 3.43 -13.95
CA LEU A 429 -15.93 4.62 -13.75
C LEU A 429 -15.14 5.74 -13.04
N GLN A 430 -14.29 5.39 -12.08
CA GLN A 430 -13.44 6.32 -11.34
C GLN A 430 -12.48 7.06 -12.28
N LEU A 431 -11.88 6.37 -13.25
CA LEU A 431 -11.01 7.00 -14.24
C LEU A 431 -11.72 8.12 -15.02
N ARG A 432 -13.03 8.01 -15.23
CA ARG A 432 -13.84 9.02 -15.93
C ARG A 432 -14.43 10.09 -15.02
N ARG A 433 -14.46 9.85 -13.71
CA ARG A 433 -15.12 10.70 -12.72
C ARG A 433 -14.42 12.05 -12.61
N ASP A 434 -15.23 13.11 -12.63
CA ASP A 434 -14.83 14.47 -12.23
C ASP A 434 -15.02 14.62 -10.70
N VAL A 435 -14.89 15.82 -10.14
CA VAL A 435 -14.98 16.06 -8.68
C VAL A 435 -16.36 15.73 -8.11
N ASN A 436 -16.42 14.92 -7.03
CA ASN A 436 -17.62 14.77 -6.23
C ASN A 436 -17.76 15.95 -5.27
N THR A 437 -18.83 16.72 -5.41
CA THR A 437 -19.10 17.90 -4.58
C THR A 437 -19.89 17.58 -3.29
N ASN A 438 -20.34 16.33 -3.13
CA ASN A 438 -21.06 15.90 -1.94
C ASN A 438 -20.09 15.26 -0.95
N PRO A 439 -19.98 15.76 0.29
CA PRO A 439 -19.13 15.14 1.29
C PRO A 439 -19.67 13.76 1.69
N PRO A 440 -18.82 12.88 2.28
CA PRO A 440 -19.29 11.65 2.90
C PRO A 440 -20.44 11.87 3.88
N LYS A 441 -21.30 10.85 4.07
CA LYS A 441 -22.46 10.93 4.97
C LYS A 441 -22.01 11.41 6.37
N LYS A 442 -22.73 12.38 6.95
CA LYS A 442 -22.46 12.88 8.30
C LYS A 442 -22.50 11.76 9.32
N LEU A 443 -21.58 11.81 10.27
CA LEU A 443 -21.56 10.91 11.43
C LEU A 443 -22.79 11.15 12.30
N LYS A 444 -23.23 10.12 13.04
CA LYS A 444 -24.23 10.33 14.09
C LYS A 444 -23.57 11.15 15.20
N THR A 445 -24.28 12.13 15.74
CA THR A 445 -23.84 12.81 16.96
C THR A 445 -23.74 11.76 18.07
N VAL A 446 -22.52 11.39 18.46
CA VAL A 446 -22.33 10.58 19.65
C VAL A 446 -22.75 11.48 20.81
N VAL A 447 -23.94 11.25 21.36
CA VAL A 447 -24.33 11.89 22.61
C VAL A 447 -23.33 11.36 23.62
N ALA A 448 -22.38 12.21 24.02
CA ALA A 448 -21.51 11.92 25.15
C ALA A 448 -22.45 11.68 26.33
N ASN A 449 -22.59 10.43 26.75
CA ASN A 449 -23.18 10.14 28.04
C ASN A 449 -22.13 10.59 29.07
N ASN A 450 -22.26 11.86 29.46
CA ASN A 450 -21.65 12.63 30.55
C ASN A 450 -20.26 12.23 31.04
#